data_AF-A0A957FI47-F1
#
_entry.id   AF-A0A957FI47-F1
#
_cell.length_a   1.000
_cell.length_b   1.000
_cell.length_c   1.000
_cell.angle_alpha   90.00
_cell.angle_beta   90.00
_cell.angle_gamma   90.00
#
_symmetry.space_group_name_H-M   'P 1'
#
loop_
_entity.id
_entity.type
_entity.pdbx_description
1 polymer ?
#
loop_
_entity_poly.entity_id
_entity_poly.type
_entity_poly.pdbx_seq_one_letter_code
_entity_poly.pdbx_strand_id
1 'polypeptide(L)'
;METFTHFRTRISHFLTQQPVQWGLLFAGLIISLWAVTRSREAPQLILLGLLTILTLNFSLPPQVGGGGLVPVVIASSWLILGWETAVQLTLVSFILAELSRPLWDNTFHDRIEESTRGQRTGQLLVYLFPLIPGILVYERLGGLPLTNETAAENLAAFAGFIGGYGSGYFLLSQLYWLVLQRPYLQFFNDAALNSIAYGFLALPAAILGSLTFRNNGLPAFIVFGLGIIVFTFLIRLTWQRRLTLEQRLIQFSQLNQAGLSLRETLDLPTVLARTREQVLDLVPADKFDIFLMQHSTVNMQHADDFTR
;
A
#
# COMPACT_ATOMS: atom_id res chain seq x y z
N MET A 1 26.54 13.78 15.65
CA MET A 1 26.20 15.22 15.54
C MET A 1 25.78 15.59 14.12
N GLU A 2 26.42 15.01 13.07
CA GLU A 2 26.04 15.19 11.65
C GLU A 2 24.64 14.69 11.27
N THR A 3 24.10 13.69 11.97
CA THR A 3 22.72 13.21 11.78
C THR A 3 21.66 14.24 12.16
N PHE A 4 21.96 15.14 13.11
CA PHE A 4 21.00 16.13 13.60
C PHE A 4 20.93 17.37 12.69
N THR A 5 22.06 17.76 12.08
CA THR A 5 22.11 18.87 11.11
C THR A 5 21.37 18.50 9.82
N HIS A 6 21.50 17.27 9.32
CA HIS A 6 20.76 16.79 8.15
C HIS A 6 19.24 16.73 8.36
N PHE A 7 18.80 16.41 9.58
CA PHE A 7 17.38 16.41 9.94
C PHE A 7 16.79 17.82 9.91
N ARG A 8 17.52 18.81 10.46
CA ARG A 8 17.07 20.21 10.53
C ARG A 8 16.94 20.87 9.15
N THR A 9 17.91 20.67 8.26
CA THR A 9 17.84 21.22 6.90
C THR A 9 16.73 20.58 6.06
N ARG A 10 16.45 19.29 6.25
CA ARG A 10 15.30 18.63 5.59
C ARG A 10 13.96 19.22 6.05
N ILE A 11 13.77 19.43 7.35
CA ILE A 11 12.52 20.01 7.87
C ILE A 11 12.31 21.43 7.34
N SER A 12 13.34 22.27 7.30
CA SER A 12 13.19 23.63 6.78
C SER A 12 12.86 23.68 5.28
N HIS A 13 13.38 22.72 4.50
CA HIS A 13 13.08 22.63 3.08
C HIS A 13 11.67 22.08 2.82
N PHE A 14 11.23 21.14 3.66
CA PHE A 14 9.88 20.58 3.59
C PHE A 14 8.79 21.61 3.94
N LEU A 15 9.04 22.44 4.96
CA LEU A 15 8.11 23.50 5.38
C LEU A 15 8.01 24.66 4.38
N THR A 16 9.07 24.95 3.64
CA THR A 16 9.09 26.10 2.71
C THR A 16 8.57 25.76 1.31
N GLN A 17 8.65 24.50 0.86
CA GLN A 17 8.28 24.16 -0.52
C GLN A 17 6.81 23.82 -0.75
N GLN A 18 5.98 23.64 0.29
CA GLN A 18 4.58 23.25 0.12
C GLN A 18 3.54 24.01 0.97
N PRO A 19 3.67 25.34 1.19
CA PRO A 19 2.70 26.08 1.99
C PRO A 19 1.27 26.01 1.43
N VAL A 20 1.13 25.91 0.11
CA VAL A 20 -0.17 25.77 -0.56
C VAL A 20 -0.83 24.42 -0.26
N GLN A 21 -0.07 23.31 -0.26
CA GLN A 21 -0.64 21.99 0.01
C GLN A 21 -1.09 21.87 1.47
N TRP A 22 -0.29 22.42 2.39
CA TRP A 22 -0.66 22.51 3.80
C TRP A 22 -1.87 23.40 4.03
N GLY A 23 -1.95 24.56 3.36
CA GLY A 23 -3.11 25.43 3.40
C GLY A 23 -4.38 24.73 2.90
N LEU A 24 -4.29 24.00 1.79
CA LEU A 24 -5.41 23.21 1.26
C LEU A 24 -5.83 22.06 2.18
N LEU A 25 -4.86 21.34 2.76
CA LEU A 25 -5.14 20.28 3.74
C LEU A 25 -5.84 20.85 4.97
N PHE A 26 -5.36 21.97 5.50
CA PHE A 26 -5.94 22.61 6.68
C PHE A 26 -7.34 23.16 6.41
N ALA A 27 -7.54 23.83 5.26
CA ALA A 27 -8.85 24.30 4.84
C ALA A 27 -9.83 23.13 4.63
N GLY A 28 -9.37 22.05 4.00
CA GLY A 28 -10.13 20.81 3.85
C GLY A 28 -10.55 20.23 5.19
N LEU A 29 -9.62 20.13 6.15
CA LEU A 29 -9.92 19.67 7.51
C LEU A 29 -10.95 20.56 8.22
N ILE A 30 -10.85 21.89 8.11
CA ILE A 30 -11.82 22.81 8.72
C ILE A 30 -13.22 22.63 8.12
N ILE A 31 -13.32 22.57 6.79
CA ILE A 31 -14.61 22.38 6.10
C ILE A 31 -15.21 21.02 6.48
N SER A 32 -14.39 19.97 6.52
CA SER A 32 -14.81 18.65 6.98
C SER A 32 -15.29 18.69 8.43
N LEU A 33 -14.55 19.33 9.35
CA LEU A 33 -14.94 19.45 10.77
C LEU A 33 -16.25 20.23 10.94
N TRP A 34 -16.43 21.30 10.15
CA TRP A 34 -17.64 22.11 10.17
C TRP A 34 -18.86 21.35 9.64
N ALA A 35 -18.73 20.65 8.51
CA ALA A 35 -19.80 19.82 7.95
C ALA A 35 -20.18 18.68 8.91
N VAL A 36 -19.17 18.08 9.53
CA VAL A 36 -19.30 17.02 10.52
C VAL A 36 -20.03 17.52 11.77
N THR A 37 -19.58 18.59 12.41
CA THR A 37 -20.18 19.10 13.67
C THR A 37 -21.66 19.48 13.55
N ARG A 38 -22.16 19.73 12.34
CA ARG A 38 -23.56 20.03 12.09
C ARG A 38 -24.43 18.77 11.86
N SER A 39 -23.82 17.63 11.54
CA SER A 39 -24.51 16.37 11.29
C SER A 39 -24.70 15.57 12.58
N ARG A 40 -25.83 14.87 12.74
CA ARG A 40 -26.00 13.88 13.82
C ARG A 40 -25.10 12.65 13.61
N GLU A 41 -24.66 12.42 12.37
CA GLU A 41 -23.80 11.30 11.97
C GLU A 41 -22.30 11.68 12.01
N ALA A 42 -21.97 12.88 12.52
CA ALA A 42 -20.61 13.41 12.64
C ALA A 42 -19.56 12.36 13.05
N PRO A 43 -19.76 11.62 14.15
CA PRO A 43 -18.70 10.74 14.67
C PRO A 43 -18.43 9.57 13.73
N GLN A 44 -19.47 9.07 13.06
CA GLN A 44 -19.41 7.95 12.12
C GLN A 44 -18.67 8.37 10.85
N LEU A 45 -19.01 9.56 10.32
CA LEU A 45 -18.36 10.14 9.15
C LEU A 45 -16.87 10.39 9.40
N ILE A 46 -16.49 10.95 10.55
CA ILE A 46 -15.09 11.14 10.92
C ILE A 46 -14.35 9.80 10.96
N LEU A 47 -14.92 8.81 11.65
CA LEU A 47 -14.27 7.53 11.86
C LEU A 47 -14.09 6.77 10.54
N LEU A 48 -15.16 6.65 9.74
CA LEU A 48 -15.12 5.99 8.44
C LEU A 48 -14.21 6.73 7.46
N GLY A 49 -14.19 8.07 7.50
CA GLY A 49 -13.28 8.88 6.71
C GLY A 49 -11.81 8.64 7.07
N LEU A 50 -11.48 8.66 8.36
CA LEU A 50 -10.14 8.33 8.86
C LEU A 50 -9.72 6.90 8.50
N LEU A 51 -10.60 5.92 8.68
CA LEU A 51 -10.35 4.53 8.28
C LEU A 51 -10.10 4.44 6.77
N THR A 52 -10.86 5.16 5.96
CA THR A 52 -10.67 5.18 4.50
C THR A 52 -9.33 5.81 4.13
N ILE A 53 -8.97 6.96 4.73
CA ILE A 53 -7.67 7.63 4.51
C ILE A 53 -6.51 6.70 4.88
N LEU A 54 -6.58 6.07 6.05
CA LEU A 54 -5.54 5.16 6.53
C LEU A 54 -5.45 3.92 5.62
N THR A 55 -6.57 3.26 5.35
CA THR A 55 -6.57 2.06 4.50
C THR A 55 -6.10 2.34 3.08
N LEU A 56 -6.39 3.52 2.50
CA LEU A 56 -5.88 3.94 1.20
C LEU A 56 -4.37 4.25 1.20
N ASN A 57 -3.82 4.79 2.28
CA ASN A 57 -2.39 5.07 2.37
C ASN A 57 -1.55 3.81 2.68
N PHE A 58 -2.15 2.84 3.36
CA PHE A 58 -1.49 1.57 3.68
C PHE A 58 -1.91 0.41 2.77
N SER A 59 -2.70 0.66 1.72
CA SER A 59 -3.04 -0.37 0.74
C SER A 59 -1.80 -0.86 -0.02
N LEU A 60 -1.87 -2.10 -0.49
CA LEU A 60 -0.87 -2.66 -1.38
C LEU A 60 -0.98 -1.98 -2.75
N PRO A 61 0.15 -1.78 -3.43
CA PRO A 61 0.15 -1.12 -4.70
C PRO A 61 -0.48 -2.03 -5.78
N PRO A 62 -1.02 -1.46 -6.87
CA PRO A 62 -1.76 -2.23 -7.87
C PRO A 62 -0.88 -3.25 -8.60
N GLN A 63 0.44 -3.07 -8.58
CA GLN A 63 1.38 -4.00 -9.21
C GLN A 63 1.27 -5.44 -8.71
N VAL A 64 0.82 -5.65 -7.46
CA VAL A 64 0.64 -6.97 -6.83
C VAL A 64 -0.83 -7.41 -6.75
N GLY A 65 -1.68 -6.82 -7.59
CA GLY A 65 -3.13 -7.09 -7.63
C GLY A 65 -3.97 -6.19 -6.72
N GLY A 66 -3.39 -5.09 -6.18
CA GLY A 66 -4.14 -4.06 -5.47
C GLY A 66 -4.91 -4.59 -4.26
N GLY A 67 -4.20 -5.05 -3.23
CA GLY A 67 -4.80 -5.60 -2.01
C GLY A 67 -4.96 -4.60 -0.87
N GLY A 68 -5.95 -4.79 0.00
CA GLY A 68 -6.11 -3.97 1.19
C GLY A 68 -7.48 -4.11 1.83
N LEU A 69 -7.69 -3.38 2.93
CA LEU A 69 -8.96 -3.34 3.64
C LEU A 69 -9.87 -2.17 3.22
N VAL A 70 -9.49 -1.43 2.17
CA VAL A 70 -10.31 -0.34 1.59
C VAL A 70 -11.72 -0.84 1.20
N PRO A 71 -11.88 -1.99 0.51
CA PRO A 71 -13.22 -2.57 0.25
C PRO A 71 -14.07 -2.76 1.50
N VAL A 72 -13.44 -3.15 2.62
CA VAL A 72 -14.14 -3.37 3.90
C VAL A 72 -14.75 -2.06 4.37
N VAL A 73 -13.94 -1.01 4.42
CA VAL A 73 -14.38 0.30 4.92
C VAL A 73 -15.43 0.91 3.99
N ILE A 74 -15.26 0.80 2.67
CA ILE A 74 -16.22 1.30 1.69
C ILE A 74 -17.57 0.56 1.80
N ALA A 75 -17.54 -0.77 1.83
CA ALA A 75 -18.76 -1.58 1.93
C ALA A 75 -19.46 -1.39 3.29
N SER A 76 -18.71 -1.29 4.39
CA SER A 76 -19.28 -0.93 5.70
C SER A 76 -19.86 0.48 5.70
N SER A 77 -19.18 1.45 5.09
CA SER A 77 -19.69 2.83 4.97
C SER A 77 -21.00 2.86 4.22
N TRP A 78 -21.12 2.07 3.15
CA TRP A 78 -22.37 1.94 2.42
C TRP A 78 -23.49 1.31 3.26
N LEU A 79 -23.22 0.17 3.93
CA LEU A 79 -24.21 -0.51 4.77
C LEU A 79 -24.69 0.37 5.94
N ILE A 80 -23.82 1.24 6.46
CA ILE A 80 -24.11 2.12 7.60
C ILE A 80 -24.72 3.45 7.16
N LEU A 81 -24.23 4.10 6.10
CA LEU A 81 -24.59 5.49 5.76
C LEU A 81 -25.42 5.60 4.47
N GLY A 82 -25.57 4.52 3.71
CA GLY A 82 -26.17 4.52 2.38
C GLY A 82 -25.19 4.92 1.26
N TRP A 83 -25.66 4.85 0.02
CA TRP A 83 -24.80 4.95 -1.17
C TRP A 83 -24.24 6.34 -1.42
N GLU A 84 -25.07 7.38 -1.34
CA GLU A 84 -24.67 8.76 -1.63
C GLU A 84 -23.56 9.22 -0.69
N THR A 85 -23.79 9.05 0.62
CA THR A 85 -22.87 9.45 1.67
C THR A 85 -21.58 8.64 1.62
N ALA A 86 -21.65 7.32 1.39
CA ALA A 86 -20.46 6.48 1.30
C ALA A 86 -19.58 6.84 0.10
N VAL A 87 -20.18 7.11 -1.07
CA VAL A 87 -19.42 7.54 -2.26
C VAL A 87 -18.75 8.89 -2.02
N GLN A 88 -19.50 9.88 -1.52
CA GLN A 88 -18.94 11.21 -1.21
C GLN A 88 -17.82 11.12 -0.18
N LEU A 89 -18.04 10.38 0.91
CA LEU A 89 -17.04 10.17 1.96
C LEU A 89 -15.78 9.52 1.39
N THR A 90 -15.92 8.52 0.53
CA THR A 90 -14.79 7.83 -0.07
C THR A 90 -13.99 8.77 -0.99
N LEU A 91 -14.67 9.58 -1.80
CA LEU A 91 -14.01 10.55 -2.70
C LEU A 91 -13.27 11.64 -1.92
N VAL A 92 -13.90 12.21 -0.89
CA VAL A 92 -13.25 13.21 -0.02
C VAL A 92 -12.07 12.60 0.73
N SER A 93 -12.24 11.38 1.25
CA SER A 93 -11.18 10.65 1.94
C SER A 93 -10.01 10.32 1.01
N PHE A 94 -10.28 10.01 -0.25
CA PHE A 94 -9.23 9.81 -1.25
C PHE A 94 -8.44 11.09 -1.53
N ILE A 95 -9.10 12.23 -1.69
CA ILE A 95 -8.44 13.52 -1.86
C ILE A 95 -7.55 13.83 -0.65
N LEU A 96 -8.07 13.65 0.57
CA LEU A 96 -7.31 13.85 1.81
C LEU A 96 -6.15 12.85 1.92
N ALA A 97 -6.34 11.60 1.50
CA ALA A 97 -5.28 10.59 1.47
C ALA A 97 -4.15 11.01 0.52
N GLU A 98 -4.46 11.46 -0.69
CA GLU A 98 -3.47 11.97 -1.65
C GLU A 98 -2.74 13.22 -1.15
N LEU A 99 -3.44 14.14 -0.46
CA LEU A 99 -2.82 15.32 0.15
C LEU A 99 -1.91 14.96 1.33
N SER A 100 -2.27 13.93 2.11
CA SER A 100 -1.48 13.46 3.26
C SER A 100 -0.30 12.58 2.87
N ARG A 101 -0.25 12.10 1.62
CA ARG A 101 0.75 11.14 1.13
C ARG A 101 2.21 11.54 1.40
N PRO A 102 2.65 12.81 1.17
CA PRO A 102 4.04 13.20 1.42
C PRO A 102 4.49 13.03 2.88
N LEU A 103 3.56 12.95 3.83
CA LEU A 103 3.85 12.69 5.24
C LEU A 103 4.27 11.24 5.48
N TRP A 104 3.72 10.32 4.69
CA TRP A 104 3.97 8.88 4.81
C TRP A 104 5.19 8.45 4.01
N ASP A 105 5.42 9.02 2.83
CA ASP A 105 6.55 8.68 1.95
C ASP A 105 7.90 8.86 2.68
N ASN A 106 8.00 9.89 3.52
CA ASN A 106 9.20 10.14 4.32
C ASN A 106 9.48 9.07 5.39
N THR A 107 8.47 8.30 5.79
CA THR A 107 8.61 7.28 6.84
C THR A 107 9.11 5.95 6.27
N PHE A 108 8.91 5.70 4.97
CA PHE A 108 9.20 4.42 4.31
C PHE A 108 10.25 4.55 3.19
N HIS A 109 11.38 5.20 3.49
CA HIS A 109 12.47 5.56 2.55
C HIS A 109 13.11 4.43 1.73
N ASP A 110 12.75 3.16 1.95
CA ASP A 110 13.31 2.04 1.19
C ASP A 110 12.58 1.90 -0.15
N ARG A 111 13.19 2.45 -1.20
CA ARG A 111 13.11 2.22 -2.68
C ARG A 111 12.02 1.32 -3.28
N ILE A 112 10.81 1.30 -2.73
CA ILE A 112 9.68 0.61 -3.33
C ILE A 112 9.08 1.58 -4.33
N GLU A 113 8.97 1.14 -5.60
CA GLU A 113 8.29 1.93 -6.63
C GLU A 113 6.89 2.31 -6.16
N GLU A 114 6.76 3.59 -5.86
CA GLU A 114 5.53 4.16 -5.37
C GLU A 114 4.48 4.20 -6.49
N SER A 115 3.24 3.86 -6.15
CA SER A 115 2.14 3.91 -7.12
C SER A 115 1.92 5.35 -7.60
N THR A 116 1.80 5.53 -8.91
CA THR A 116 1.48 6.84 -9.46
C THR A 116 0.08 7.28 -9.03
N ARG A 117 -0.22 8.59 -9.05
CA ARG A 117 -1.57 9.09 -8.73
C ARG A 117 -2.64 8.44 -9.62
N GLY A 118 -2.36 8.32 -10.92
CA GLY A 118 -3.27 7.66 -11.87
C GLY A 118 -3.50 6.18 -11.53
N GLN A 119 -2.48 5.48 -11.04
CA GLN A 119 -2.62 4.11 -10.58
C GLN A 119 -3.54 3.99 -9.36
N ARG A 120 -3.37 4.86 -8.36
CA ARG A 120 -4.24 4.87 -7.16
C ARG A 120 -5.68 5.26 -7.47
N THR A 121 -5.89 6.22 -8.37
CA THR A 121 -7.23 6.57 -8.86
C THR A 121 -7.89 5.39 -9.55
N GLY A 122 -7.15 4.69 -10.43
CA GLY A 122 -7.66 3.48 -11.08
C GLY A 122 -8.04 2.40 -10.07
N GLN A 123 -7.20 2.16 -9.07
CA GLN A 123 -7.47 1.23 -7.98
C GLN A 123 -8.70 1.62 -7.15
N LEU A 124 -8.89 2.91 -6.87
CA LEU A 124 -10.10 3.40 -6.20
C LEU A 124 -11.36 3.11 -7.02
N LEU A 125 -11.33 3.32 -8.33
CA LEU A 125 -12.47 3.00 -9.21
C LEU A 125 -12.78 1.50 -9.21
N VAL A 126 -11.74 0.66 -9.16
CA VAL A 126 -11.89 -0.80 -9.00
C VAL A 126 -12.53 -1.15 -7.66
N TYR A 127 -12.39 -0.35 -6.61
CA TYR A 127 -13.12 -0.54 -5.34
C TYR A 127 -14.55 -0.01 -5.37
N LEU A 128 -14.80 1.12 -6.03
CA LEU A 128 -16.10 1.78 -6.02
C LEU A 128 -17.10 1.14 -6.99
N PHE A 129 -16.72 0.87 -8.23
CA PHE A 129 -17.67 0.37 -9.23
C PHE A 129 -18.29 -1.00 -8.94
N PRO A 130 -17.61 -1.98 -8.29
CA PRO A 130 -18.24 -3.23 -7.88
C PRO A 130 -19.37 -3.07 -6.85
N LEU A 131 -19.46 -1.93 -6.17
CA LEU A 131 -20.62 -1.65 -5.32
C LEU A 131 -21.91 -1.68 -6.14
N ILE A 132 -21.91 -1.19 -7.38
CA ILE A 132 -23.12 -1.13 -8.21
C ILE A 132 -23.78 -2.52 -8.35
N PRO A 133 -23.11 -3.56 -8.90
CA PRO A 133 -23.70 -4.89 -8.97
C PRO A 133 -23.96 -5.50 -7.58
N GLY A 134 -23.10 -5.26 -6.59
CA GLY A 134 -23.31 -5.75 -5.23
C GLY A 134 -24.61 -5.24 -4.61
N ILE A 135 -24.83 -3.92 -4.66
CA ILE A 135 -26.02 -3.24 -4.15
C ILE A 135 -27.26 -3.70 -4.90
N LEU A 136 -27.23 -3.75 -6.23
CA LEU A 136 -28.36 -4.18 -7.04
C LEU A 136 -28.80 -5.62 -6.71
N VAL A 137 -27.85 -6.53 -6.48
CA VAL A 137 -28.17 -7.91 -6.09
C VAL A 137 -28.70 -7.96 -4.65
N TYR A 138 -28.09 -7.20 -3.74
CA TYR A 138 -28.54 -7.11 -2.35
C TYR A 138 -29.99 -6.63 -2.23
N GLU A 139 -30.32 -5.52 -2.88
CA GLU A 139 -31.67 -4.93 -2.86
C GLU A 139 -32.71 -5.84 -3.52
N ARG A 140 -32.36 -6.50 -4.64
CA ARG A 140 -33.25 -7.47 -5.31
C ARG A 140 -33.59 -8.68 -4.44
N LEU A 141 -32.69 -9.06 -3.54
CA LEU A 141 -32.92 -10.15 -2.58
C LEU A 141 -33.60 -9.66 -1.30
N GLY A 142 -34.08 -8.41 -1.27
CA GLY A 142 -34.79 -7.81 -0.14
C GLY A 142 -33.87 -7.25 0.95
N GLY A 143 -32.59 -7.04 0.66
CA GLY A 143 -31.68 -6.33 1.55
C GLY A 143 -31.97 -4.83 1.57
N LEU A 144 -31.80 -4.20 2.73
CA LEU A 144 -31.92 -2.75 2.93
C LEU A 144 -30.73 -2.23 3.74
N PRO A 145 -30.30 -0.97 3.56
CA PRO A 145 -29.29 -0.36 4.43
C PRO A 145 -29.64 -0.51 5.91
N LEU A 146 -28.63 -0.74 6.76
CA LEU A 146 -28.84 -1.07 8.18
C LEU A 146 -29.40 0.07 9.02
N THR A 147 -29.44 1.29 8.49
CA THR A 147 -30.15 2.43 9.08
C THR A 147 -31.66 2.28 9.04
N ASN A 148 -32.19 1.42 8.16
CA ASN A 148 -33.61 1.15 8.13
C ASN A 148 -33.97 0.17 9.26
N GLU A 149 -34.85 0.59 10.18
CA GLU A 149 -35.32 -0.22 11.30
C GLU A 149 -35.92 -1.57 10.85
N THR A 150 -36.46 -1.61 9.63
CA THR A 150 -37.05 -2.81 9.02
C THR A 150 -36.04 -3.76 8.38
N ALA A 151 -34.74 -3.41 8.34
CA ALA A 151 -33.71 -4.24 7.75
C ALA A 151 -33.58 -5.56 8.52
N ALA A 152 -34.16 -6.63 7.99
CA ALA A 152 -33.99 -7.97 8.52
C ALA A 152 -32.64 -8.55 8.07
N GLU A 153 -32.01 -9.33 8.95
CA GLU A 153 -30.78 -10.06 8.61
C GLU A 153 -31.12 -11.16 7.60
N ASN A 154 -30.99 -10.83 6.31
CA ASN A 154 -31.24 -11.76 5.22
C ASN A 154 -29.91 -12.32 4.70
N LEU A 155 -29.60 -13.55 5.11
CA LEU A 155 -28.37 -14.24 4.71
C LEU A 155 -28.25 -14.38 3.19
N ALA A 156 -29.36 -14.59 2.47
CA ALA A 156 -29.35 -14.65 1.02
C ALA A 156 -28.98 -13.30 0.40
N ALA A 157 -29.52 -12.19 0.95
CA ALA A 157 -29.14 -10.85 0.50
C ALA A 157 -27.65 -10.59 0.74
N PHE A 158 -27.11 -10.91 1.93
CA PHE A 158 -25.68 -10.78 2.21
C PHE A 158 -24.81 -11.64 1.28
N ALA A 159 -25.18 -12.89 1.04
CA ALA A 159 -24.49 -13.75 0.10
C ALA A 159 -24.53 -13.18 -1.33
N GLY A 160 -25.67 -12.63 -1.73
CA GLY A 160 -25.84 -11.94 -3.01
C GLY A 160 -24.98 -10.67 -3.12
N PHE A 161 -24.88 -9.88 -2.07
CA PHE A 161 -23.97 -8.73 -2.01
C PHE A 161 -22.52 -9.18 -2.17
N ILE A 162 -22.11 -10.22 -1.45
CA ILE A 162 -20.76 -10.79 -1.53
C ILE A 162 -20.47 -11.27 -2.95
N GLY A 163 -21.39 -12.02 -3.55
CA GLY A 163 -21.26 -12.50 -4.92
C GLY A 163 -21.19 -11.37 -5.95
N GLY A 164 -22.13 -10.42 -5.88
CA GLY A 164 -22.22 -9.30 -6.83
C GLY A 164 -21.00 -8.40 -6.78
N TYR A 165 -20.59 -7.98 -5.57
CA TYR A 165 -19.39 -7.16 -5.41
C TYR A 165 -18.13 -7.95 -5.75
N GLY A 166 -17.96 -9.18 -5.21
CA GLY A 166 -16.75 -9.97 -5.42
C GLY A 166 -16.50 -10.28 -6.90
N SER A 167 -17.55 -10.67 -7.64
CA SER A 167 -17.46 -10.87 -9.09
C SER A 167 -17.17 -9.58 -9.84
N GLY A 168 -17.84 -8.47 -9.49
CA GLY A 168 -17.57 -7.16 -10.09
C GLY A 168 -16.13 -6.69 -9.86
N TYR A 169 -15.62 -6.88 -8.63
CA TYR A 169 -14.26 -6.53 -8.24
C TYR A 169 -13.24 -7.35 -9.00
N PHE A 170 -13.45 -8.67 -9.14
CA PHE A 170 -12.56 -9.54 -9.89
C PHE A 170 -12.48 -9.12 -11.38
N LEU A 171 -13.63 -8.88 -12.02
CA LEU A 171 -13.69 -8.47 -13.43
C LEU A 171 -13.05 -7.10 -13.66
N LEU A 172 -13.31 -6.13 -12.78
CA LEU A 172 -12.72 -4.80 -12.89
C LEU A 172 -11.22 -4.80 -12.57
N SER A 173 -10.77 -5.63 -11.63
CA SER A 173 -9.33 -5.82 -11.36
C SER A 173 -8.62 -6.41 -12.56
N GLN A 174 -9.24 -7.38 -13.24
CA GLN A 174 -8.72 -7.96 -14.48
C GLN A 174 -8.69 -6.93 -15.62
N LEU A 175 -9.76 -6.14 -15.80
CA LEU A 175 -9.79 -5.08 -16.80
C LEU A 175 -8.71 -4.02 -16.53
N TYR A 176 -8.56 -3.63 -15.27
CA TYR A 176 -7.55 -2.67 -14.85
C TYR A 176 -6.12 -3.18 -15.08
N TRP A 177 -5.88 -4.48 -14.88
CA TRP A 177 -4.61 -5.13 -15.23
C TRP A 177 -4.28 -5.01 -16.72
N LEU A 178 -5.28 -5.17 -17.60
CA LEU A 178 -5.12 -4.98 -19.04
C LEU A 178 -4.87 -3.52 -19.42
N VAL A 179 -5.50 -2.57 -18.73
CA VAL A 179 -5.25 -1.12 -18.91
C VAL A 179 -3.80 -0.75 -18.59
N LEU A 180 -3.19 -1.45 -17.62
CA LEU A 180 -1.76 -1.31 -17.31
C LEU A 180 -0.84 -2.01 -18.32
N GLN A 181 -1.37 -2.47 -19.46
CA GLN A 181 -0.64 -3.13 -20.55
C GLN A 181 0.13 -4.39 -20.10
N ARG A 182 -0.38 -5.09 -19.09
CA ARG A 182 0.25 -6.30 -18.57
C ARG A 182 -0.30 -7.56 -19.26
N PRO A 183 0.54 -8.60 -19.44
CA PRO A 183 0.08 -9.87 -20.00
C PRO A 183 -1.09 -10.46 -19.22
N TYR A 184 -2.13 -10.88 -19.93
CA TYR A 184 -3.35 -11.46 -19.35
C TYR A 184 -3.06 -12.70 -18.48
N LEU A 185 -2.18 -13.60 -18.94
CA LEU A 185 -1.85 -14.82 -18.20
C LEU A 185 -1.16 -14.56 -16.86
N GLN A 186 -0.38 -13.48 -16.76
CA GLN A 186 0.28 -13.11 -15.51
C GLN A 186 -0.73 -12.71 -14.42
N PHE A 187 -1.90 -12.19 -14.79
CA PHE A 187 -2.94 -11.89 -13.82
C PHE A 187 -3.35 -13.12 -12.99
N PHE A 188 -3.50 -14.28 -13.64
CA PHE A 188 -3.92 -15.50 -12.95
C PHE A 188 -2.86 -16.07 -12.01
N ASN A 189 -1.58 -15.87 -12.36
CA ASN A 189 -0.46 -16.33 -11.53
C ASN A 189 -0.23 -15.40 -10.34
N ASP A 190 -0.32 -14.08 -10.56
CA ASP A 190 0.20 -13.10 -9.60
C ASP A 190 -0.90 -12.38 -8.80
N ALA A 191 -2.09 -12.18 -9.39
CA ALA A 191 -3.10 -11.25 -8.88
C ALA A 191 -4.50 -11.85 -8.67
N ALA A 192 -4.86 -12.93 -9.35
CA ALA A 192 -6.22 -13.48 -9.28
C ALA A 192 -6.58 -13.98 -7.88
N LEU A 193 -5.67 -14.71 -7.21
CA LEU A 193 -5.92 -15.20 -5.86
C LEU A 193 -6.10 -14.04 -4.86
N ASN A 194 -5.26 -13.00 -4.97
CA ASN A 194 -5.41 -11.78 -4.16
C ASN A 194 -6.75 -11.10 -4.47
N SER A 195 -7.12 -11.01 -5.74
CA SER A 195 -8.37 -10.38 -6.17
C SER A 195 -9.59 -11.11 -5.63
N ILE A 196 -9.56 -12.46 -5.61
CA ILE A 196 -10.61 -13.28 -5.01
C ILE A 196 -10.62 -13.10 -3.49
N ALA A 197 -9.46 -13.13 -2.84
CA ALA A 197 -9.37 -12.97 -1.39
C ALA A 197 -9.93 -11.61 -0.95
N TYR A 198 -9.48 -10.51 -1.55
CA TYR A 198 -9.97 -9.18 -1.18
C TYR A 198 -11.39 -8.90 -1.70
N GLY A 199 -11.77 -9.43 -2.86
CA GLY A 199 -13.10 -9.24 -3.44
C GLY A 199 -14.21 -9.99 -2.69
N PHE A 200 -13.94 -11.21 -2.22
CA PHE A 200 -14.94 -12.06 -1.58
C PHE A 200 -14.77 -12.18 -0.06
N LEU A 201 -13.54 -12.33 0.46
CA LEU A 201 -13.32 -12.57 1.90
C LEU A 201 -13.32 -11.29 2.74
N ALA A 202 -13.07 -10.13 2.13
CA ALA A 202 -13.12 -8.85 2.84
C ALA A 202 -14.57 -8.43 3.16
N LEU A 203 -15.54 -8.83 2.35
CA LEU A 203 -16.95 -8.41 2.49
C LEU A 203 -17.67 -8.99 3.71
N PRO A 204 -17.47 -10.26 4.12
CA PRO A 204 -17.93 -10.75 5.41
C PRO A 204 -17.46 -9.88 6.57
N ALA A 205 -16.21 -9.40 6.55
CA ALA A 205 -15.73 -8.48 7.57
C ALA A 205 -16.46 -7.12 7.51
N ALA A 206 -16.80 -6.64 6.31
CA ALA A 206 -17.56 -5.40 6.15
C ALA A 206 -18.98 -5.51 6.73
N ILE A 207 -19.64 -6.64 6.47
CA ILE A 207 -20.96 -6.97 7.02
C ILE A 207 -20.87 -7.07 8.55
N LEU A 208 -19.90 -7.82 9.09
CA LEU A 208 -19.67 -7.92 10.53
C LEU A 208 -19.42 -6.55 11.18
N GLY A 209 -18.62 -5.69 10.55
CA GLY A 209 -18.38 -4.34 11.02
C GLY A 209 -19.67 -3.51 11.07
N SER A 210 -20.48 -3.60 10.02
CA SER A 210 -21.76 -2.88 9.94
C SER A 210 -22.80 -3.40 10.95
N LEU A 211 -22.88 -4.71 11.18
CA LEU A 211 -23.73 -5.33 12.20
C LEU A 211 -23.26 -4.98 13.61
N THR A 212 -21.93 -4.96 13.84
CA THR A 212 -21.35 -4.52 15.12
C THR A 212 -21.74 -3.08 15.43
N PHE A 213 -21.68 -2.21 14.42
CA PHE A 213 -22.13 -0.83 14.54
C PHE A 213 -23.63 -0.74 14.85
N ARG A 214 -24.48 -1.48 14.12
CA ARG A 214 -25.93 -1.49 14.35
C ARG A 214 -26.29 -1.97 15.76
N ASN A 215 -25.70 -3.07 16.21
CA ASN A 215 -26.12 -3.77 17.43
C ASN A 215 -25.49 -3.17 18.70
N ASN A 216 -24.24 -2.71 18.62
CA ASN A 216 -23.47 -2.25 19.78
C ASN A 216 -23.12 -0.74 19.71
N GLY A 217 -23.52 -0.07 18.64
CA GLY A 217 -23.26 1.35 18.42
C GLY A 217 -21.80 1.68 18.07
N LEU A 218 -21.50 2.97 18.15
CA LEU A 218 -20.20 3.55 17.79
C LEU A 218 -19.01 2.99 18.60
N PRO A 219 -19.08 2.78 19.93
CA PRO A 219 -17.92 2.33 20.71
C PRO A 219 -17.34 0.99 20.23
N ALA A 220 -18.21 0.01 19.96
CA ALA A 220 -17.77 -1.29 19.43
C ALA A 220 -17.20 -1.17 18.01
N PHE A 221 -17.79 -0.28 17.19
CA PHE A 221 -17.30 -0.01 15.85
C PHE A 221 -15.92 0.66 15.85
N ILE A 222 -15.59 1.50 16.85
CA ILE A 222 -14.25 2.05 17.05
C ILE A 222 -13.24 0.92 17.29
N VAL A 223 -13.57 -0.05 18.15
CA VAL A 223 -12.69 -1.22 18.42
C VAL A 223 -12.48 -2.04 17.15
N PHE A 224 -13.54 -2.28 16.38
CA PHE A 224 -13.46 -2.93 15.09
C PHE A 224 -12.55 -2.16 14.11
N GLY A 225 -12.72 -0.84 14.02
CA GLY A 225 -11.89 0.03 13.20
C GLY A 225 -10.40 0.02 13.59
N LEU A 226 -10.09 0.02 14.90
CA LEU A 226 -8.71 -0.16 15.39
C LEU A 226 -8.14 -1.50 14.93
N GLY A 227 -8.93 -2.57 14.96
CA GLY A 227 -8.55 -3.87 14.38
C GLY A 227 -8.18 -3.75 12.91
N ILE A 228 -9.03 -3.11 12.10
CA ILE A 228 -8.75 -2.87 10.67
C ILE A 228 -7.44 -2.09 10.48
N ILE A 229 -7.18 -1.05 11.28
CA ILE A 229 -5.94 -0.27 11.19
C ILE A 229 -4.73 -1.15 11.46
N VAL A 230 -4.76 -1.93 12.54
CA VAL A 230 -3.66 -2.85 12.90
C VAL A 230 -3.42 -3.88 11.79
N PHE A 231 -4.48 -4.51 11.28
CA PHE A 231 -4.35 -5.49 10.19
C PHE A 231 -3.83 -4.86 8.90
N THR A 232 -4.28 -3.66 8.54
CA THR A 232 -3.79 -2.95 7.35
C THR A 232 -2.30 -2.67 7.48
N PHE A 233 -1.85 -2.20 8.64
CA PHE A 233 -0.44 -1.95 8.91
C PHE A 233 0.38 -3.25 8.86
N LEU A 234 -0.13 -4.35 9.42
CA LEU A 234 0.52 -5.66 9.36
C LEU A 234 0.64 -6.19 7.92
N ILE A 235 -0.42 -6.07 7.12
CA ILE A 235 -0.40 -6.46 5.69
C ILE A 235 0.68 -5.66 4.96
N ARG A 236 0.72 -4.34 5.17
CA ARG A 236 1.73 -3.47 4.54
C ARG A 236 3.15 -3.84 4.97
N LEU A 237 3.40 -3.99 6.27
CA LEU A 237 4.72 -4.38 6.80
C LEU A 237 5.17 -5.75 6.28
N THR A 238 4.26 -6.72 6.26
CA THR A 238 4.55 -8.08 5.80
C THR A 238 4.94 -8.05 4.32
N TRP A 239 4.21 -7.30 3.52
CA TRP A 239 4.53 -7.11 2.11
C TRP A 239 5.85 -6.39 1.89
N GLN A 240 6.14 -5.32 2.64
CA GLN A 240 7.43 -4.63 2.58
C GLN A 240 8.60 -5.57 2.89
N ARG A 241 8.48 -6.35 3.98
CA ARG A 241 9.51 -7.34 4.36
C ARG A 241 9.72 -8.38 3.26
N ARG A 242 8.63 -8.87 2.65
CA ARG A 242 8.71 -9.81 1.54
C ARG A 242 9.48 -9.23 0.36
N LEU A 243 9.17 -7.99 -0.05
CA LEU A 243 9.91 -7.34 -1.14
C LEU A 243 11.39 -7.15 -0.83
N THR A 244 11.71 -6.69 0.37
CA THR A 244 13.12 -6.53 0.79
C THR A 244 13.85 -7.88 0.78
N LEU A 245 13.20 -8.96 1.19
CA LEU A 245 13.77 -10.30 1.14
C LEU A 245 13.97 -10.78 -0.30
N GLU A 246 12.97 -10.61 -1.18
CA GLU A 246 13.08 -10.96 -2.59
C GLU A 246 14.24 -10.20 -3.28
N GLN A 247 14.37 -8.90 -3.02
CA GLN A 247 15.48 -8.09 -3.52
C GLN A 247 16.84 -8.60 -3.01
N ARG A 248 16.95 -8.91 -1.71
CA ARG A 248 18.20 -9.45 -1.13
C ARG A 248 18.53 -10.83 -1.70
N LEU A 249 17.54 -11.68 -1.96
CA LEU A 249 17.75 -12.99 -2.59
C LEU A 249 18.25 -12.84 -4.02
N ILE A 250 17.71 -11.90 -4.80
CA ILE A 250 18.20 -11.59 -6.15
C ILE A 250 19.65 -11.10 -6.09
N GLN A 251 19.95 -10.14 -5.21
CA GLN A 251 21.31 -9.64 -5.00
C GLN A 251 22.27 -10.76 -4.60
N PHE A 252 21.87 -11.63 -3.68
CA PHE A 252 22.68 -12.76 -3.24
C PHE A 252 22.91 -13.78 -4.37
N SER A 253 21.88 -14.09 -5.17
CA SER A 253 22.01 -14.96 -6.34
C SER A 253 22.99 -14.38 -7.37
N GLN A 254 22.91 -13.07 -7.63
CA GLN A 254 23.83 -12.38 -8.54
C GLN A 254 25.26 -12.40 -8.02
N LEU A 255 25.48 -12.14 -6.72
CA LEU A 255 26.79 -12.25 -6.09
C LEU A 255 27.35 -13.69 -6.12
N ASN A 256 26.50 -14.69 -5.93
CA ASN A 256 26.93 -16.08 -5.99
C ASN A 256 27.30 -16.50 -7.42
N GLN A 257 26.51 -16.09 -8.42
CA GLN A 257 26.84 -16.29 -9.84
C GLN A 257 28.15 -15.59 -10.21
N ALA A 258 28.36 -14.36 -9.72
CA ALA A 258 29.63 -13.66 -9.84
C ALA A 258 30.79 -14.48 -9.25
N GLY A 259 30.67 -14.92 -8.00
CA GLY A 259 31.66 -15.75 -7.33
C GLY A 259 31.96 -17.07 -8.02
N LEU A 260 30.96 -17.72 -8.62
CA LEU A 260 31.16 -18.93 -9.44
C LEU A 260 31.90 -18.62 -10.74
N SER A 261 31.52 -17.56 -11.44
CA SER A 261 32.17 -17.14 -12.70
C SER A 261 33.66 -16.77 -12.50
N LEU A 262 34.02 -16.33 -11.30
CA LEU A 262 35.41 -16.05 -10.89
C LEU A 262 36.23 -17.30 -10.63
N ARG A 263 35.60 -18.42 -10.23
CA ARG A 263 36.30 -19.69 -9.98
C ARG A 263 36.62 -20.45 -11.25
N GLU A 264 35.89 -20.20 -12.33
CA GLU A 264 36.04 -20.93 -13.61
C GLU A 264 37.26 -20.48 -14.43
N THR A 265 37.86 -19.34 -14.12
CA THR A 265 39.01 -18.82 -14.87
C THR A 265 40.11 -18.31 -13.94
N LEU A 266 41.35 -18.74 -14.19
CA LEU A 266 42.56 -18.23 -13.51
C LEU A 266 43.13 -16.98 -14.21
N ASP A 267 42.54 -16.54 -15.32
CA ASP A 267 43.00 -15.38 -16.06
C ASP A 267 42.51 -14.08 -15.39
N LEU A 268 43.42 -13.42 -14.68
CA LEU A 268 43.15 -12.22 -13.88
C LEU A 268 42.50 -11.08 -14.71
N PRO A 269 42.96 -10.74 -15.94
CA PRO A 269 42.28 -9.75 -16.78
C PRO A 269 40.81 -10.09 -17.04
N THR A 270 40.50 -11.35 -17.37
CA THR A 270 39.13 -11.81 -17.59
C THR A 270 38.27 -11.71 -16.32
N VAL A 271 38.83 -12.10 -15.16
CA VAL A 271 38.18 -11.95 -13.84
C VAL A 271 37.83 -10.50 -13.55
N LEU A 272 38.77 -9.57 -13.77
CA LEU A 272 38.56 -8.15 -13.50
C LEU A 272 37.52 -7.52 -14.42
N ALA A 273 37.54 -7.87 -15.71
CA ALA A 273 36.55 -7.42 -16.69
C ALA A 273 35.12 -7.88 -16.31
N ARG A 274 34.96 -9.18 -15.97
CA ARG A 274 33.66 -9.74 -15.55
C ARG A 274 33.17 -9.14 -14.24
N THR A 275 34.07 -8.96 -13.26
CA THR A 275 33.73 -8.32 -11.98
C THR A 275 33.23 -6.90 -12.21
N ARG A 276 33.88 -6.14 -13.11
CA ARG A 276 33.47 -4.79 -13.48
C ARG A 276 32.09 -4.77 -14.12
N GLU A 277 31.82 -5.64 -15.09
CA GLU A 277 30.48 -5.75 -15.70
C GLU A 277 29.40 -6.09 -14.66
N GLN A 278 29.65 -7.11 -13.83
CA GLN A 278 28.68 -7.54 -12.82
C GLN A 278 28.40 -6.46 -11.76
N VAL A 279 29.43 -5.71 -11.32
CA VAL A 279 29.24 -4.62 -10.36
C VAL A 279 28.51 -3.44 -11.00
N LEU A 280 28.77 -3.11 -12.26
CA LEU A 280 28.06 -2.06 -12.97
C LEU A 280 26.58 -2.41 -13.23
N ASP A 281 26.27 -3.70 -13.43
CA ASP A 281 24.89 -4.18 -13.51
C ASP A 281 24.17 -4.13 -12.15
N LEU A 282 24.89 -4.38 -11.06
CA LEU A 282 24.35 -4.38 -9.69
C LEU A 282 24.17 -2.96 -9.13
N VAL A 283 25.12 -2.08 -9.38
CA VAL A 283 25.18 -0.73 -8.84
C VAL A 283 25.33 0.23 -10.02
N PRO A 284 24.27 0.99 -10.39
CA PRO A 284 24.40 2.01 -11.42
C PRO A 284 25.35 3.09 -10.89
N ALA A 285 26.58 3.06 -11.39
CA ALA A 285 27.64 4.00 -11.07
C ALA A 285 28.18 4.60 -12.36
N ASP A 286 28.35 5.91 -12.40
CA ASP A 286 28.89 6.60 -13.58
C ASP A 286 30.34 6.18 -13.87
N LYS A 287 31.08 5.76 -12.83
CA LYS A 287 32.45 5.25 -12.93
C LYS A 287 32.67 4.14 -11.92
N PHE A 288 33.34 3.08 -12.37
CA PHE A 288 33.82 1.98 -11.54
C PHE A 288 35.21 1.55 -12.01
N ASP A 289 36.17 1.68 -11.10
CA ASP A 289 37.59 1.38 -11.33
C ASP A 289 38.07 0.34 -10.32
N ILE A 290 38.88 -0.62 -10.76
CA ILE A 290 39.49 -1.65 -9.91
C ILE A 290 40.99 -1.38 -9.82
N PHE A 291 41.50 -1.19 -8.61
CA PHE A 291 42.93 -0.98 -8.35
C PHE A 291 43.56 -2.25 -7.79
N LEU A 292 44.59 -2.76 -8.47
CA LEU A 292 45.43 -3.83 -7.95
C LEU A 292 46.53 -3.24 -7.08
N MET A 293 46.51 -3.51 -5.78
CA MET A 293 47.64 -3.18 -4.92
C MET A 293 48.78 -4.14 -5.20
N GLN A 294 49.86 -3.62 -5.79
CA GLN A 294 51.13 -4.33 -5.84
C GLN A 294 51.63 -4.42 -4.40
N HIS A 295 51.69 -5.64 -3.84
CA HIS A 295 52.38 -5.87 -2.59
C HIS A 295 53.87 -5.66 -2.88
N SER A 296 54.33 -4.40 -2.88
CA SER A 296 55.74 -4.10 -2.75
C SER A 296 56.14 -4.80 -1.46
N THR A 297 57.05 -5.77 -1.55
CA THR A 297 57.71 -6.37 -0.39
C THR A 297 58.08 -5.24 0.55
N VAL A 298 57.24 -5.04 1.58
CA VAL A 298 57.64 -4.27 2.74
C VAL A 298 58.78 -5.11 3.26
N ASN A 299 60.01 -4.63 3.01
CA ASN A 299 61.21 -5.22 3.55
C ASN A 299 60.94 -5.38 5.05
N MET A 300 60.61 -6.60 5.49
CA MET A 300 60.59 -6.97 6.90
C MET A 300 62.03 -7.03 7.44
N GLN A 301 62.90 -6.09 7.03
CA GLN A 301 64.26 -5.92 7.50
C GLN A 301 64.33 -5.01 8.75
N HIS A 302 63.20 -4.68 9.37
CA HIS A 302 63.16 -3.92 10.64
C HIS A 302 62.39 -4.63 11.77
N ALA A 303 62.24 -5.96 11.68
CA ALA A 303 61.65 -6.74 12.78
C ALA A 303 62.65 -7.07 13.92
N ASP A 304 63.92 -6.68 13.81
CA ASP A 304 64.95 -7.01 14.82
C ASP A 304 65.28 -5.89 15.83
N ASP A 305 64.65 -4.70 15.76
CA ASP A 305 64.99 -3.58 16.67
C ASP A 305 64.02 -3.38 17.85
N PHE A 306 63.45 -4.47 18.37
CA PHE A 306 62.71 -4.50 19.65
C PHE A 306 63.56 -5.05 20.80
N THR A 307 64.84 -4.68 20.85
CA THR A 307 65.66 -4.83 22.06
C THR A 307 66.26 -3.49 22.48
N ARG A 308 65.46 -2.67 23.17
CA ARG A 308 65.90 -1.79 24.27
C ARG A 308 64.73 -1.22 25.05
#